data_AF-A0A8D0XPY0-F1
#
_entry.id   AF-A0A8D0XPY0-F1
#
_cell.length_a   1.000
_cell.length_b   1.000
_cell.length_c   1.000
_cell.angle_alpha   90.00
_cell.angle_beta   90.00
_cell.angle_gamma   90.00
#
_symmetry.space_group_name_H-M   'P 1'
#
loop_
_entity.id
_entity.type
_entity.pdbx_description
1 polymer ?
#
loop_
_entity_poly.entity_id
_entity_poly.type
_entity_poly.pdbx_seq_one_letter_code
_entity_poly.pdbx_strand_id
1 'polypeptide(L)'
;MDRNPSPPPLSGDEDKEEAAGGDCIGSTVYSKHWLFGVLSRLIQDVALFLQEFNAPDIFMGVLAKSRCPRLREICVGILGNMACFQEICLSISSDKNLGQVLLHCLYDSDPPTLLETSRLLLTCLSQSEVASIWVERIREHPAIYDSMCFIMSSSTNVDLLVKVGEVVDKLFDLDEKLMLEWIRNGALQPLDQPQEDSEEQPVFRIVPCVLEAAKQVRSENPEGLDVYMHILQLLTTVDDGIQAIVQNPDTGKDTWNLLFDLVCHEFCQSDDPPIILQEQKTVLASVFSVLSAIYASQAEQEYLKIEKDLPLIDSLIRVLQNMEHCQKKPENSAESNTEETKKSDLTQDDFHLKILKDISCEFLSNIFQVLTKETVAQGLKEGQLSKQKCSCAFENLLPFYSPVVEDFLKILHEVDKTLAGNLEESFPSLKVQT
;
A
#
# COMPACT_ATOMS: atom_id res chain seq x y z
N MET A 1 43.33 18.47 -49.16
CA MET A 1 42.65 19.69 -49.64
C MET A 1 41.17 19.43 -49.57
N ASP A 2 40.56 19.98 -48.53
CA ASP A 2 39.13 20.01 -48.30
C ASP A 2 38.39 20.68 -49.46
N ARG A 3 37.32 20.05 -49.93
CA ARG A 3 36.26 20.76 -50.62
C ARG A 3 34.95 20.50 -49.88
N ASN A 4 34.35 21.60 -49.43
CA ASN A 4 33.02 21.63 -48.86
C ASN A 4 31.99 21.06 -49.86
N PRO A 5 31.01 20.26 -49.42
CA PRO A 5 29.92 19.86 -50.29
C PRO A 5 29.05 21.07 -50.69
N SER A 6 28.53 21.03 -51.91
CA SER A 6 27.71 22.10 -52.48
C SER A 6 26.34 22.22 -51.79
N PRO A 7 25.76 23.42 -51.69
CA PRO A 7 24.43 23.61 -51.11
C PRO A 7 23.33 22.99 -52.01
N PRO A 8 22.16 22.63 -51.45
CA PRO A 8 21.08 21.99 -52.19
C PRO A 8 20.50 22.91 -53.28
N PRO A 9 19.96 22.35 -54.37
CA PRO A 9 19.41 23.14 -55.47
C PRO A 9 18.19 23.93 -54.99
N LEU A 10 18.16 25.21 -55.37
CA LEU A 10 17.02 26.09 -55.18
C LEU A 10 16.09 26.01 -56.40
N SER A 11 14.83 25.69 -56.12
CA SER A 11 13.60 25.93 -56.89
C SER A 11 13.19 24.92 -57.98
N GLY A 12 11.91 24.54 -57.91
CA GLY A 12 11.14 23.90 -58.97
C GLY A 12 10.02 23.03 -58.41
N ASP A 13 8.89 23.65 -58.04
CA ASP A 13 7.71 23.09 -57.37
C ASP A 13 7.23 21.72 -57.88
N GLU A 14 7.04 20.77 -56.95
CA GLU A 14 5.88 19.87 -56.77
C GLU A 14 6.10 19.17 -55.41
N ASP A 15 5.05 19.05 -54.59
CA ASP A 15 5.04 18.58 -53.19
C ASP A 15 5.38 19.61 -52.10
N LYS A 16 4.75 20.80 -52.17
CA LYS A 16 4.50 21.64 -50.99
C LYS A 16 3.31 21.10 -50.18
N GLU A 17 3.46 19.92 -49.60
CA GLU A 17 2.68 19.53 -48.41
C GLU A 17 3.30 18.31 -47.69
N GLU A 18 4.62 18.15 -47.72
CA GLU A 18 5.27 17.22 -46.79
C GLU A 18 5.57 17.94 -45.48
N ALA A 19 4.64 17.72 -44.54
CA ALA A 19 4.79 17.77 -43.10
C ALA A 19 5.62 18.95 -42.55
N ALA A 20 4.92 19.89 -41.89
CA ALA A 20 5.52 20.59 -40.76
C ALA A 20 6.33 19.56 -39.95
N GLY A 21 7.65 19.69 -39.99
CA GLY A 21 8.59 18.64 -39.59
C GLY A 21 8.14 18.06 -38.26
N GLY A 22 7.77 16.77 -38.29
CA GLY A 22 7.45 16.02 -37.09
C GLY A 22 8.54 16.26 -36.06
N ASP A 23 8.15 16.39 -34.80
CA ASP A 23 9.11 16.67 -33.75
C ASP A 23 10.30 15.69 -33.81
N CYS A 24 11.50 16.16 -33.50
CA CYS A 24 12.69 15.31 -33.47
C CYS A 24 12.69 14.38 -32.23
N ILE A 25 11.55 14.21 -31.56
CA ILE A 25 11.41 13.41 -30.34
C ILE A 25 11.16 11.98 -30.78
N GLY A 26 12.23 11.21 -30.98
CA GLY A 26 12.10 9.78 -31.30
C GLY A 26 11.32 9.01 -30.22
N SER A 27 10.76 7.85 -30.53
CA SER A 27 10.02 6.99 -29.56
C SER A 27 10.93 6.22 -28.59
N THR A 28 12.20 6.62 -28.47
CA THR A 28 13.20 5.92 -27.68
C THR A 28 13.08 6.26 -26.19
N VAL A 29 13.57 5.37 -25.33
CA VAL A 29 13.71 5.62 -23.89
C VAL A 29 14.56 6.88 -23.64
N TYR A 30 15.62 7.09 -24.42
CA TYR A 30 16.47 8.28 -24.33
C TYR A 30 15.69 9.57 -24.63
N SER A 31 14.90 9.58 -25.71
CA SER A 31 14.06 10.73 -26.07
C SER A 31 13.02 11.04 -25.00
N LYS A 32 12.42 10.02 -24.38
CA LYS A 32 11.51 10.20 -23.23
C LYS A 32 12.26 10.85 -22.06
N HIS A 33 13.40 10.30 -21.65
CA HIS A 33 14.21 10.87 -20.56
C HIS A 33 14.67 12.30 -20.83
N TRP A 34 15.09 12.58 -22.06
CA TRP A 34 15.47 13.92 -22.48
C TRP A 34 14.29 14.90 -22.39
N LEU A 35 13.12 14.51 -22.92
CA LEU A 35 11.91 15.33 -22.85
C LEU A 35 11.50 15.60 -21.40
N PHE A 36 11.46 14.56 -20.55
CA PHE A 36 11.20 14.70 -19.13
C PHE A 36 12.21 15.65 -18.46
N GLY A 37 13.50 15.49 -18.76
CA GLY A 37 14.54 16.37 -18.21
C GLY A 37 14.39 17.83 -18.62
N VAL A 38 14.01 18.10 -19.88
CA VAL A 38 13.77 19.46 -20.37
C VAL A 38 12.52 20.06 -19.73
N LEU A 39 11.41 19.31 -19.67
CA LEU A 39 10.17 19.76 -19.05
C LEU A 39 10.36 20.02 -17.55
N SER A 40 11.03 19.13 -16.82
CA SER A 40 11.30 19.32 -15.39
C SER A 40 12.14 20.57 -15.12
N ARG A 41 13.14 20.86 -15.95
CA ARG A 41 13.92 22.11 -15.83
C ARG A 41 13.06 23.35 -16.08
N LEU A 42 12.22 23.33 -17.11
CA LEU A 42 11.33 24.45 -17.40
C LEU A 42 10.33 24.69 -16.25
N ILE A 43 9.79 23.63 -15.66
CA ILE A 43 8.90 23.72 -14.50
C ILE A 43 9.66 24.28 -13.28
N GLN A 44 10.92 23.88 -13.09
CA GLN A 44 11.79 24.42 -12.04
C GLN A 44 12.00 25.92 -12.19
N ASP A 45 12.33 26.39 -13.40
CA ASP A 45 12.53 27.81 -13.67
C ASP A 45 11.26 28.63 -13.39
N VAL A 46 10.08 28.10 -13.75
CA VAL A 46 8.79 28.73 -13.42
C VAL A 46 8.55 28.79 -11.91
N ALA A 47 8.86 27.71 -11.18
CA ALA A 47 8.68 27.68 -9.73
C ALA A 47 9.62 28.68 -9.02
N LEU A 48 10.89 28.74 -9.44
CA LEU A 48 11.86 29.72 -8.94
C LEU A 48 11.44 31.15 -9.27
N PHE A 49 10.92 31.40 -10.47
CA PHE A 49 10.36 32.70 -10.84
C PHE A 49 9.19 33.08 -9.91
N LEU A 50 8.23 32.18 -9.68
CA LEU A 50 7.12 32.45 -8.75
C LEU A 50 7.61 32.73 -7.32
N GLN A 51 8.64 32.02 -6.86
CA GLN A 51 9.29 32.26 -5.57
C GLN A 51 9.93 33.66 -5.51
N GLU A 52 10.65 34.08 -6.55
CA GLU A 52 11.29 35.40 -6.65
C GLU A 52 10.26 36.54 -6.54
N PHE A 53 9.08 36.35 -7.12
CA PHE A 53 7.97 37.31 -7.07
C PHE A 53 7.08 37.18 -5.81
N ASN A 54 7.55 36.45 -4.81
CA ASN A 54 6.88 36.28 -3.52
C ASN A 54 5.46 35.67 -3.64
N ALA A 55 5.26 34.79 -4.62
CA ALA A 55 3.98 34.13 -4.83
C ALA A 55 3.46 33.37 -3.60
N PRO A 56 4.29 32.67 -2.79
CA PRO A 56 3.79 31.99 -1.59
C PRO A 56 3.10 32.92 -0.59
N ASP A 57 3.64 34.11 -0.34
CA ASP A 57 3.03 35.10 0.56
C ASP A 57 1.72 35.65 -0.01
N ILE A 58 1.65 35.85 -1.33
CA ILE A 58 0.43 36.30 -2.01
C ILE A 58 -0.65 35.22 -1.87
N PHE A 59 -0.30 33.96 -2.13
CA PHE A 59 -1.21 32.82 -2.00
C PHE A 59 -1.65 32.63 -0.56
N MET A 60 -0.77 32.77 0.44
CA MET A 60 -1.12 32.78 1.85
C MET A 60 -2.19 33.84 2.15
N GLY A 61 -2.01 35.06 1.65
CA GLY A 61 -2.99 36.13 1.79
C GLY A 61 -4.34 35.81 1.15
N VAL A 62 -4.34 35.11 0.01
CA VAL A 62 -5.56 34.63 -0.67
C VAL A 62 -6.22 33.52 0.14
N LEU A 63 -5.47 32.51 0.60
CA LEU A 63 -5.99 31.38 1.39
C LEU A 63 -6.57 31.86 2.73
N ALA A 64 -5.97 32.87 3.36
CA ALA A 64 -6.47 33.42 4.62
C ALA A 64 -7.78 34.24 4.47
N LYS A 65 -8.08 34.78 3.28
CA LYS A 65 -9.17 35.77 3.10
C LYS A 65 -10.25 35.37 2.11
N SER A 66 -9.91 34.58 1.10
CA SER A 66 -10.83 34.17 0.05
C SER A 66 -11.75 33.06 0.54
N ARG A 67 -13.04 33.18 0.20
CA ARG A 67 -14.05 32.12 0.37
C ARG A 67 -14.38 31.43 -0.96
N CYS A 68 -13.70 31.76 -2.05
CA CYS A 68 -13.91 31.14 -3.35
C CYS A 68 -13.13 29.82 -3.41
N PRO A 69 -13.79 28.65 -3.41
CA PRO A 69 -13.10 27.36 -3.34
C PRO A 69 -12.14 27.16 -4.51
N ARG A 70 -12.60 27.45 -5.74
CA ARG A 70 -11.76 27.34 -6.94
C ARG A 70 -10.48 28.17 -6.88
N LEU A 71 -10.53 29.36 -6.28
CA LEU A 71 -9.33 30.19 -6.13
C LEU A 71 -8.37 29.60 -5.09
N ARG A 72 -8.90 29.08 -3.97
CA ARG A 72 -8.10 28.41 -2.94
C ARG A 72 -7.43 27.16 -3.50
N GLU A 73 -8.19 26.30 -4.17
CA GLU A 73 -7.71 25.13 -4.90
C GLU A 73 -6.53 25.47 -5.83
N ILE A 74 -6.69 26.47 -6.71
CA ILE A 74 -5.62 26.89 -7.63
C ILE A 74 -4.38 27.36 -6.86
N CYS A 75 -4.55 28.18 -5.82
CA CYS A 75 -3.43 28.66 -5.01
C CYS A 75 -2.68 27.51 -4.32
N VAL A 76 -3.39 26.57 -3.70
CA VAL A 76 -2.77 25.40 -3.07
C VAL A 76 -2.12 24.49 -4.12
N GLY A 77 -2.75 24.28 -5.27
CA GLY A 77 -2.19 23.44 -6.33
C GLY A 77 -0.89 24.00 -6.92
N ILE A 78 -0.81 25.33 -7.10
CA ILE A 78 0.44 25.99 -7.51
C ILE A 78 1.51 25.83 -6.42
N LEU A 79 1.17 26.05 -5.14
CA LEU A 79 2.09 25.81 -4.02
C LEU A 79 2.59 24.35 -3.98
N GLY A 80 1.69 23.38 -4.19
CA GLY A 80 2.01 21.96 -4.29
C GLY A 80 3.03 21.66 -5.38
N ASN A 81 2.85 22.25 -6.57
CA ASN A 81 3.80 22.08 -7.67
C ASN A 81 5.14 22.75 -7.40
N MET A 82 5.14 23.92 -6.74
CA MET A 82 6.37 24.60 -6.33
C MET A 82 7.13 23.80 -5.28
N ALA A 83 6.43 23.17 -4.32
CA ALA A 83 7.02 22.36 -3.27
C ALA A 83 7.69 21.07 -3.77
N CYS A 84 7.49 20.67 -5.03
CA CYS A 84 8.26 19.58 -5.64
C CYS A 84 9.77 19.89 -5.75
N PHE A 85 10.17 21.16 -5.61
CA PHE A 85 11.56 21.58 -5.60
C PHE A 85 12.05 21.82 -4.17
N GLN A 86 13.14 21.16 -3.80
CA GLN A 86 13.64 21.08 -2.42
C GLN A 86 13.83 22.44 -1.74
N GLU A 87 14.44 23.41 -2.43
CA GLU A 87 14.67 24.76 -1.88
C GLU A 87 13.35 25.49 -1.56
N ILE A 88 12.37 25.39 -2.45
CA ILE A 88 11.06 26.03 -2.27
C ILE A 88 10.27 25.30 -1.18
N CYS A 89 10.32 23.97 -1.15
CA CYS A 89 9.70 23.19 -0.09
C CYS A 89 10.25 23.55 1.29
N LEU A 90 11.58 23.71 1.41
CA LEU A 90 12.23 24.19 2.63
C LEU A 90 11.73 25.58 3.02
N SER A 91 11.60 26.50 2.06
CA SER A 91 11.08 27.84 2.30
C SER A 91 9.63 27.81 2.81
N ILE A 92 8.74 27.08 2.13
CA ILE A 92 7.33 26.91 2.53
C ILE A 92 7.23 26.26 3.92
N SER A 93 8.03 25.23 4.17
CA SER A 93 8.05 24.49 5.43
C SER A 93 8.62 25.32 6.59
N SER A 94 9.52 26.25 6.32
CA SER A 94 10.11 27.13 7.34
C SER A 94 9.16 28.27 7.75
N ASP A 95 8.20 28.64 6.90
CA ASP A 95 7.20 29.65 7.22
C ASP A 95 6.09 29.07 8.10
N LYS A 96 6.00 29.54 9.35
CA LYS A 96 5.00 29.11 10.33
C LYS A 96 3.58 29.55 9.98
N ASN A 97 3.42 30.76 9.45
CA ASN A 97 2.10 31.32 9.14
C ASN A 97 1.50 30.59 7.94
N LEU A 98 2.31 30.43 6.88
CA LEU A 98 1.89 29.65 5.70
C LEU A 98 1.58 28.21 6.10
N GLY A 99 2.42 27.58 6.91
CA GLY A 99 2.17 26.25 7.46
C GLY A 99 0.82 26.13 8.17
N GLN A 100 0.51 27.08 9.05
CA GLN A 100 -0.77 27.09 9.76
C GLN A 100 -1.97 27.29 8.83
N VAL A 101 -1.86 28.19 7.85
CA VAL A 101 -2.92 28.43 6.87
C VAL A 101 -3.16 27.18 6.01
N LEU A 102 -2.11 26.48 5.60
CA LEU A 102 -2.21 25.24 4.84
C LEU A 102 -2.87 24.13 5.66
N LEU A 103 -2.51 23.96 6.93
CA LEU A 103 -3.21 23.03 7.81
C LEU A 103 -4.68 23.43 8.03
N HIS A 104 -4.99 24.72 8.00
CA HIS A 104 -6.37 25.17 8.08
C HIS A 104 -7.20 24.82 6.82
N CYS A 105 -6.56 24.73 5.64
CA CYS A 105 -7.24 24.28 4.43
C CYS A 105 -7.75 22.84 4.52
N LEU A 106 -7.18 22.00 5.40
CA LEU A 106 -7.68 20.64 5.66
C LEU A 106 -9.06 20.62 6.35
N TYR A 107 -9.59 21.77 6.79
CA TYR A 107 -10.96 21.89 7.30
C TYR A 107 -11.95 22.46 6.29
N ASP A 108 -11.51 22.74 5.05
CA ASP A 108 -12.41 23.22 4.01
C ASP A 108 -13.40 22.10 3.61
N SER A 109 -14.61 22.49 3.19
CA SER A 109 -15.64 21.54 2.74
C SER A 109 -15.52 21.17 1.26
N ASP A 110 -14.57 21.77 0.53
CA ASP A 110 -14.42 21.64 -0.92
C ASP A 110 -13.42 20.53 -1.26
N PRO A 111 -13.87 19.41 -1.87
CA PRO A 111 -12.98 18.27 -2.14
C PRO A 111 -11.76 18.58 -3.00
N PRO A 112 -11.83 19.40 -4.08
CA PRO A 112 -10.65 19.81 -4.83
C PRO A 112 -9.61 20.55 -3.99
N THR A 113 -10.04 21.48 -3.14
CA THR A 113 -9.12 22.21 -2.23
C THR A 113 -8.47 21.26 -1.23
N LEU A 114 -9.23 20.33 -0.64
CA LEU A 114 -8.70 19.30 0.25
C LEU A 114 -7.69 18.40 -0.46
N LEU A 115 -7.99 17.97 -1.69
CA LEU A 115 -7.12 17.11 -2.49
C LEU A 115 -5.75 17.77 -2.76
N GLU A 116 -5.75 19.03 -3.22
CA GLU A 116 -4.51 19.77 -3.46
C GLU A 116 -3.74 20.03 -2.16
N THR A 117 -4.45 20.26 -1.04
CA THR A 117 -3.83 20.44 0.28
C THR A 117 -3.14 19.16 0.74
N SER A 118 -3.81 18.02 0.62
CA SER A 118 -3.26 16.71 0.93
C SER A 118 -2.06 16.37 0.03
N ARG A 119 -2.11 16.72 -1.27
CA ARG A 119 -0.99 16.51 -2.19
C ARG A 119 0.25 17.34 -1.83
N LEU A 120 0.04 18.62 -1.50
CA LEU A 120 1.12 19.49 -1.02
C LEU A 120 1.71 18.94 0.30
N LEU A 121 0.85 18.56 1.26
CA LEU A 121 1.30 18.02 2.54
C LEU A 121 2.10 16.73 2.35
N LEU A 122 1.64 15.81 1.50
CA LEU A 122 2.36 14.58 1.17
C LEU A 122 3.72 14.88 0.54
N THR A 123 3.79 15.88 -0.35
CA THR A 123 5.06 16.30 -0.99
C THR A 123 6.04 16.80 0.06
N CYS A 124 5.57 17.56 1.05
CA CYS A 124 6.40 18.00 2.17
C CYS A 124 6.82 16.85 3.10
N LEU A 125 5.89 15.95 3.47
CA LEU A 125 6.19 14.77 4.30
C LEU A 125 7.16 13.80 3.63
N SER A 126 7.20 13.78 2.29
CA SER A 126 8.13 12.94 1.52
C SER A 126 9.55 13.49 1.44
N GLN A 127 9.80 14.73 1.90
CA GLN A 127 11.14 15.33 1.91
C GLN A 127 11.76 15.23 3.30
N SER A 128 12.86 14.48 3.40
CA SER A 128 13.51 14.15 4.68
C SER A 128 13.97 15.38 5.47
N GLU A 129 14.33 16.49 4.82
CA GLU A 129 14.78 17.70 5.49
C GLU A 129 13.65 18.47 6.21
N VAL A 130 12.40 18.28 5.79
CA VAL A 130 11.25 19.05 6.31
C VAL A 130 10.12 18.19 6.88
N ALA A 131 10.14 16.88 6.66
CA ALA A 131 9.11 15.97 7.12
C ALA A 131 8.82 16.12 8.62
N SER A 132 9.87 16.19 9.45
CA SER A 132 9.74 16.37 10.89
C SER A 132 9.04 17.67 11.27
N ILE A 133 9.25 18.76 10.51
CA ILE A 133 8.57 20.05 10.75
C ILE A 133 7.06 19.89 10.58
N TRP A 134 6.62 19.14 9.57
CA TRP A 134 5.20 18.92 9.30
C TRP A 134 4.55 17.95 10.27
N VAL A 135 5.27 16.89 10.67
CA VAL A 135 4.82 15.98 11.74
C VAL A 135 4.59 16.75 13.04
N GLU A 136 5.54 17.57 13.47
CA GLU A 136 5.38 18.40 14.69
C GLU A 136 4.19 19.36 14.57
N ARG A 137 4.03 20.04 13.43
CA ARG A 137 2.89 20.94 13.22
C ARG A 137 1.55 20.21 13.27
N ILE A 138 1.47 19.00 12.73
CA ILE A 138 0.25 18.20 12.79
C ILE A 138 -0.06 17.80 14.23
N ARG A 139 0.96 17.41 15.00
CA ARG A 139 0.83 17.11 16.44
C ARG A 139 0.31 18.32 17.24
N GLU A 140 0.76 19.52 16.90
CA GLU A 140 0.27 20.77 17.51
C GLU A 140 -1.19 21.12 17.16
N HIS A 141 -1.79 20.44 16.16
CA HIS A 141 -3.16 20.68 15.71
C HIS A 141 -4.01 19.38 15.73
N PRO A 142 -4.44 18.92 16.93
CA PRO A 142 -5.18 17.65 17.08
C PRO A 142 -6.45 17.53 16.23
N ALA A 143 -7.11 18.64 15.90
CA ALA A 143 -8.31 18.64 15.06
C ALA A 143 -8.07 18.07 13.64
N ILE A 144 -6.82 17.99 13.18
CA ILE A 144 -6.49 17.33 11.89
C ILE A 144 -6.90 15.86 11.91
N TYR A 145 -6.73 15.17 13.05
CA TYR A 145 -7.19 13.79 13.22
C TYR A 145 -8.68 13.67 12.89
N ASP A 146 -9.50 14.57 13.43
CA ASP A 146 -10.94 14.56 13.18
C ASP A 146 -11.28 14.79 11.73
N SER A 147 -10.56 15.71 11.06
CA SER A 147 -10.75 15.97 9.64
C SER A 147 -10.38 14.77 8.77
N MET A 148 -9.22 14.16 8.99
CA MET A 148 -8.79 12.98 8.22
C MET A 148 -9.75 11.81 8.40
N CYS A 149 -10.17 11.54 9.64
CA CYS A 149 -11.16 10.50 9.93
C CYS A 149 -12.52 10.81 9.29
N PHE A 150 -12.95 12.08 9.29
CA PHE A 150 -14.18 12.50 8.63
C PHE A 150 -14.11 12.29 7.12
N ILE A 151 -13.02 12.70 6.47
CA ILE A 151 -12.84 12.52 5.02
C ILE A 151 -12.86 11.03 4.67
N MET A 152 -12.10 10.20 5.38
CA MET A 152 -12.07 8.74 5.16
C MET A 152 -13.43 8.07 5.36
N SER A 153 -14.27 8.58 6.27
CA SER A 153 -15.59 7.99 6.56
C SER A 153 -16.73 8.50 5.69
N SER A 154 -16.57 9.61 4.97
CA SER A 154 -17.71 10.34 4.37
C SER A 154 -17.49 10.84 2.95
N SER A 155 -16.25 10.93 2.48
CA SER A 155 -15.97 11.44 1.13
C SER A 155 -16.36 10.41 0.08
N THR A 156 -17.15 10.83 -0.91
CA THR A 156 -17.40 10.02 -2.10
C THR A 156 -16.39 10.26 -3.22
N ASN A 157 -15.37 11.08 -2.99
CA ASN A 157 -14.32 11.37 -3.96
C ASN A 157 -13.15 10.42 -3.72
N VAL A 158 -12.97 9.47 -4.63
CA VAL A 158 -11.95 8.41 -4.53
C VAL A 158 -10.53 8.96 -4.62
N ASP A 159 -10.27 9.94 -5.48
CA ASP A 159 -8.95 10.57 -5.58
C ASP A 159 -8.56 11.25 -4.26
N LEU A 160 -9.53 11.91 -3.60
CA LEU A 160 -9.33 12.51 -2.29
C LEU A 160 -9.09 11.44 -1.21
N LEU A 161 -9.85 10.34 -1.23
CA LEU A 161 -9.63 9.24 -0.31
C LEU A 161 -8.20 8.71 -0.45
N VAL A 162 -7.77 8.32 -1.66
CA VAL A 162 -6.41 7.83 -1.90
C VAL A 162 -5.37 8.84 -1.40
N LYS A 163 -5.53 10.13 -1.72
CA LYS A 163 -4.55 11.14 -1.30
C LYS A 163 -4.51 11.35 0.22
N VAL A 164 -5.66 11.30 0.89
CA VAL A 164 -5.72 11.36 2.36
C VAL A 164 -5.13 10.09 2.98
N GLY A 165 -5.43 8.93 2.41
CA GLY A 165 -4.79 7.66 2.79
C GLY A 165 -3.27 7.77 2.74
N GLU A 166 -2.70 8.26 1.64
CA GLU A 166 -1.24 8.41 1.50
C GLU A 166 -0.64 9.37 2.53
N VAL A 167 -1.35 10.43 2.90
CA VAL A 167 -0.93 11.32 3.99
C VAL A 167 -0.92 10.59 5.33
N VAL A 168 -1.99 9.87 5.67
CA VAL A 168 -2.10 9.11 6.93
C VAL A 168 -1.05 8.01 6.99
N ASP A 169 -0.91 7.24 5.92
CA ASP A 169 0.10 6.21 5.74
C ASP A 169 1.50 6.78 5.99
N LYS A 170 1.83 7.89 5.32
CA LYS A 170 3.15 8.50 5.45
C LYS A 170 3.40 9.04 6.85
N LEU A 171 2.37 9.58 7.52
CA LEU A 171 2.50 10.05 8.90
C LEU A 171 2.79 8.90 9.87
N PHE A 172 2.11 7.76 9.70
CA PHE A 172 2.30 6.59 10.56
C PHE A 172 3.67 5.94 10.32
N ASP A 173 4.12 5.90 9.06
CA ASP A 173 5.47 5.45 8.69
C ASP A 173 6.58 6.34 9.28
N LEU A 174 6.35 7.66 9.36
CA LEU A 174 7.34 8.62 9.87
C LEU A 174 7.39 8.72 11.40
N ASP A 175 6.26 8.56 12.10
CA ASP A 175 6.17 8.85 13.53
C ASP A 175 5.19 7.91 14.28
N GLU A 176 5.75 6.85 14.88
CA GLU A 176 5.00 5.88 15.69
C GLU A 176 4.26 6.53 16.87
N LYS A 177 4.80 7.61 17.46
CA LYS A 177 4.14 8.29 18.59
C LYS A 177 2.87 9.00 18.16
N LEU A 178 2.89 9.66 17.00
CA LEU A 178 1.72 10.29 16.41
C LEU A 178 0.66 9.23 16.08
N MET A 179 1.07 8.09 15.52
CA MET A 179 0.17 6.95 15.29
C MET A 179 -0.49 6.48 16.59
N LEU A 180 0.28 6.27 17.66
CA LEU A 180 -0.26 5.90 18.98
C LEU A 180 -1.21 6.96 19.55
N GLU A 181 -0.90 8.24 19.39
CA GLU A 181 -1.79 9.34 19.78
C GLU A 181 -3.10 9.30 19.00
N TRP A 182 -3.07 9.02 17.69
CA TRP A 182 -4.27 8.94 16.84
C TRP A 182 -5.12 7.71 17.14
N ILE A 183 -4.49 6.58 17.45
CA ILE A 183 -5.19 5.39 17.95
C ILE A 183 -5.91 5.75 19.26
N ARG A 184 -5.18 6.30 20.24
CA ARG A 184 -5.72 6.61 21.57
C ARG A 184 -6.71 7.77 21.59
N ASN A 185 -6.60 8.75 20.70
CA ASN A 185 -7.54 9.88 20.64
C ASN A 185 -8.96 9.43 20.31
N GLY A 186 -9.14 8.33 19.58
CA GLY A 186 -10.46 7.72 19.38
C GLY A 186 -11.08 7.18 20.68
N ALA A 187 -10.26 6.78 21.66
CA ALA A 187 -10.73 6.21 22.93
C ALA A 187 -11.40 7.23 23.87
N LEU A 188 -11.24 8.53 23.63
CA LEU A 188 -11.84 9.58 24.46
C LEU A 188 -13.26 9.90 23.96
N GLN A 189 -14.27 9.33 24.60
CA GLN A 189 -15.66 9.73 24.36
C GLN A 189 -15.89 11.23 24.64
N PRO A 190 -16.82 11.89 23.92
CA PRO A 190 -17.34 13.20 24.31
C PRO A 190 -18.12 13.09 25.63
N LEU A 191 -17.82 13.98 26.59
CA LEU A 191 -18.32 13.99 27.97
C LEU A 191 -19.84 14.23 28.15
N ASP A 192 -20.68 14.10 27.12
CA ASP A 192 -22.02 14.69 27.08
C ASP A 192 -23.20 13.69 27.14
N GLN A 193 -22.98 12.41 27.48
CA GLN A 193 -24.07 11.49 27.82
C GLN A 193 -23.97 11.01 29.27
N PRO A 194 -25.00 11.24 30.12
CA PRO A 194 -25.06 10.66 31.45
C PRO A 194 -25.72 9.27 31.36
N GLN A 195 -24.96 8.18 31.52
CA GLN A 195 -25.51 6.82 31.77
C GLN A 195 -24.42 5.88 32.31
N GLU A 196 -24.46 5.54 33.61
CA GLU A 196 -24.98 4.27 34.18
C GLU A 196 -24.12 3.02 33.88
N ASP A 197 -23.18 2.75 34.80
CA ASP A 197 -22.69 1.42 35.23
C ASP A 197 -22.43 0.33 34.17
N SER A 198 -21.83 0.68 33.04
CA SER A 198 -21.17 -0.27 32.14
C SER A 198 -19.72 0.18 31.96
N GLU A 199 -18.74 -0.73 32.07
CA GLU A 199 -17.34 -0.45 31.74
C GLU A 199 -17.28 -0.07 30.24
N GLU A 200 -17.36 1.22 29.92
CA GLU A 200 -17.36 1.69 28.54
C GLU A 200 -16.01 1.40 27.90
N GLN A 201 -16.01 0.47 26.94
CA GLN A 201 -14.84 0.12 26.17
C GLN A 201 -14.45 1.29 25.25
N PRO A 202 -13.14 1.57 25.09
CA PRO A 202 -12.68 2.62 24.19
C PRO A 202 -13.12 2.34 22.75
N VAL A 203 -13.78 3.31 22.12
CA VAL A 203 -14.23 3.18 20.72
C VAL A 203 -13.17 3.74 19.79
N PHE A 204 -12.28 2.89 19.27
CA PHE A 204 -11.27 3.35 18.33
C PHE A 204 -11.89 3.78 17.00
N ARG A 205 -11.84 5.08 16.70
CA ARG A 205 -12.45 5.63 15.48
C ARG A 205 -11.61 5.40 14.22
N ILE A 206 -10.29 5.25 14.35
CA ILE A 206 -9.37 5.19 13.20
C ILE A 206 -9.61 3.95 12.33
N VAL A 207 -9.79 2.76 12.93
CA VAL A 207 -9.96 1.51 12.17
C VAL A 207 -11.26 1.53 11.35
N PRO A 208 -12.44 1.87 11.90
CA PRO A 208 -13.65 2.03 11.10
C PRO A 208 -13.51 3.04 9.95
N CYS A 209 -12.81 4.16 10.16
CA CYS A 209 -12.58 5.15 9.10
C CYS A 209 -11.74 4.56 7.96
N VAL A 210 -10.65 3.86 8.30
CA VAL A 210 -9.77 3.18 7.35
C VAL A 210 -10.53 2.10 6.56
N LEU A 211 -11.37 1.31 7.24
CA LEU A 211 -12.16 0.27 6.59
C LEU A 211 -13.20 0.84 5.63
N GLU A 212 -13.87 1.94 5.99
CA GLU A 212 -14.87 2.57 5.11
C GLU A 212 -14.21 3.12 3.84
N ALA A 213 -13.11 3.85 3.99
CA ALA A 213 -12.35 4.34 2.86
C ALA A 213 -11.82 3.20 1.97
N ALA A 214 -11.28 2.13 2.58
CA ALA A 214 -10.80 0.96 1.85
C ALA A 214 -11.92 0.28 1.04
N LYS A 215 -13.13 0.12 1.61
CA LYS A 215 -14.29 -0.43 0.90
C LYS A 215 -14.67 0.41 -0.32
N GLN A 216 -14.62 1.74 -0.17
CA GLN A 216 -14.94 2.64 -1.27
C GLN A 216 -13.87 2.60 -2.37
N VAL A 217 -12.60 2.71 -2.00
CA VAL A 217 -11.46 2.72 -2.93
C VAL A 217 -11.32 1.38 -3.67
N ARG A 218 -11.58 0.25 -3.00
CA ARG A 218 -11.56 -1.11 -3.59
C ARG A 218 -12.34 -1.21 -4.90
N SER A 219 -13.48 -0.51 -5.01
CA SER A 219 -14.35 -0.61 -6.18
C SER A 219 -13.94 0.24 -7.38
N GLU A 220 -13.25 1.37 -7.15
CA GLU A 220 -12.98 2.39 -8.18
C GLU A 220 -11.48 2.58 -8.47
N ASN A 221 -10.61 2.32 -7.49
CA ASN A 221 -9.16 2.46 -7.61
C ASN A 221 -8.42 1.35 -6.81
N PRO A 222 -8.24 0.15 -7.41
CA PRO A 222 -7.58 -0.98 -6.76
C PRO A 222 -6.11 -0.70 -6.36
N GLU A 223 -5.41 0.16 -7.10
CA GLU A 223 -4.03 0.56 -6.78
C GLU A 223 -3.99 1.38 -5.48
N GLY A 224 -4.97 2.25 -5.27
CA GLY A 224 -5.12 3.02 -4.03
C GLY A 224 -5.47 2.19 -2.80
N LEU A 225 -5.87 0.92 -2.97
CA LEU A 225 -6.17 0.03 -1.84
C LEU A 225 -4.89 -0.35 -1.08
N ASP A 226 -3.74 -0.44 -1.76
CA ASP A 226 -2.44 -0.77 -1.15
C ASP A 226 -2.13 0.14 0.04
N VAL A 227 -2.41 1.43 -0.12
CA VAL A 227 -2.24 2.46 0.91
C VAL A 227 -3.02 2.12 2.19
N TYR A 228 -4.30 1.74 2.06
CA TYR A 228 -5.12 1.43 3.24
C TYR A 228 -4.74 0.09 3.88
N MET A 229 -4.29 -0.88 3.08
CA MET A 229 -3.78 -2.14 3.62
C MET A 229 -2.47 -1.93 4.38
N HIS A 230 -1.59 -1.05 3.88
CA HIS A 230 -0.37 -0.66 4.55
C HIS A 230 -0.65 0.11 5.85
N ILE A 231 -1.63 1.02 5.89
CA ILE A 231 -2.09 1.64 7.15
C ILE A 231 -2.51 0.58 8.17
N LEU A 232 -3.34 -0.41 7.78
CA LEU A 232 -3.74 -1.48 8.69
C LEU A 232 -2.53 -2.30 9.16
N GLN A 233 -1.56 -2.58 8.26
CA GLN A 233 -0.32 -3.26 8.61
C GLN A 233 0.49 -2.46 9.64
N LEU A 234 0.66 -1.15 9.44
CA LEU A 234 1.34 -0.27 10.39
C LEU A 234 0.68 -0.31 11.77
N LEU A 235 -0.66 -0.30 11.82
CA LEU A 235 -1.39 -0.44 13.10
C LEU A 235 -1.07 -1.76 13.82
N THR A 236 -0.84 -2.85 13.09
CA THR A 236 -0.47 -4.15 13.70
C THR A 236 0.95 -4.20 14.26
N THR A 237 1.78 -3.17 14.01
CA THR A 237 3.15 -3.12 14.54
C THR A 237 3.22 -2.70 16.02
N VAL A 238 2.10 -2.25 16.60
CA VAL A 238 1.99 -1.81 18.00
C VAL A 238 0.80 -2.48 18.70
N ASP A 239 0.96 -2.80 19.98
CA ASP A 239 -0.08 -3.49 20.77
C ASP A 239 -1.41 -2.75 20.77
N ASP A 240 -1.40 -1.43 20.99
CA ASP A 240 -2.61 -0.60 21.00
C ASP A 240 -3.34 -0.61 19.64
N GLY A 241 -2.60 -0.75 18.54
CA GLY A 241 -3.16 -0.81 17.20
C GLY A 241 -3.78 -2.18 16.90
N ILE A 242 -3.16 -3.27 17.35
CA ILE A 242 -3.79 -4.60 17.35
C ILE A 242 -5.08 -4.56 18.18
N GLN A 243 -5.05 -4.00 19.40
CA GLN A 243 -6.24 -3.85 20.23
C GLN A 243 -7.30 -2.98 19.53
N ALA A 244 -6.91 -1.94 18.81
CA ALA A 244 -7.85 -1.13 18.04
C ALA A 244 -8.61 -1.91 16.95
N ILE A 245 -8.00 -2.98 16.44
CA ILE A 245 -8.63 -3.88 15.46
C ILE A 245 -9.48 -4.95 16.16
N VAL A 246 -8.96 -5.61 17.19
CA VAL A 246 -9.57 -6.84 17.74
C VAL A 246 -10.44 -6.63 18.99
N GLN A 247 -10.33 -5.50 19.69
CA GLN A 247 -11.05 -5.28 20.95
C GLN A 247 -12.56 -5.28 20.76
N ASN A 248 -13.04 -4.62 19.70
CA ASN A 248 -14.46 -4.63 19.34
C ASN A 248 -14.75 -5.81 18.37
N PRO A 249 -15.64 -6.75 18.72
CA PRO A 249 -15.92 -7.91 17.87
C PRO A 249 -16.43 -7.57 16.47
N ASP A 250 -17.21 -6.50 16.32
CA ASP A 250 -17.74 -6.07 15.02
C ASP A 250 -16.62 -5.49 14.15
N THR A 251 -15.77 -4.63 14.72
CA THR A 251 -14.58 -4.08 14.01
C THR A 251 -13.63 -5.20 13.59
N GLY A 252 -13.33 -6.15 14.48
CA GLY A 252 -12.44 -7.26 14.18
C GLY A 252 -13.02 -8.17 13.09
N LYS A 253 -14.32 -8.43 13.13
CA LYS A 253 -15.03 -9.20 12.11
C LYS A 253 -15.09 -8.47 10.76
N ASP A 254 -15.35 -7.18 10.74
CA ASP A 254 -15.39 -6.37 9.53
C ASP A 254 -14.02 -6.28 8.86
N THR A 255 -12.96 -6.08 9.67
CA THR A 255 -11.58 -6.13 9.21
C THR A 255 -11.26 -7.49 8.60
N TRP A 256 -11.56 -8.58 9.33
CA TRP A 256 -11.31 -9.94 8.83
C TRP A 256 -12.05 -10.21 7.52
N ASN A 257 -13.34 -9.87 7.44
CA ASN A 257 -14.13 -10.14 6.24
C ASN A 257 -13.62 -9.36 5.03
N LEU A 258 -13.27 -8.08 5.19
CA LEU A 258 -12.69 -7.29 4.12
C LEU A 258 -11.42 -7.95 3.58
N LEU A 259 -10.46 -8.24 4.47
CA LEU A 259 -9.17 -8.81 4.10
C LEU A 259 -9.29 -10.23 3.52
N PHE A 260 -10.16 -11.05 4.10
CA PHE A 260 -10.49 -12.39 3.62
C PHE A 260 -11.05 -12.34 2.20
N ASP A 261 -12.02 -11.47 1.93
CA ASP A 261 -12.60 -11.34 0.59
C ASP A 261 -11.55 -10.91 -0.44
N LEU A 262 -10.63 -10.01 -0.06
CA LEU A 262 -9.54 -9.58 -0.95
C LEU A 262 -8.65 -10.77 -1.37
N VAL A 263 -8.16 -11.57 -0.42
CA VAL A 263 -7.20 -12.66 -0.75
C VAL A 263 -7.86 -13.93 -1.26
N CYS A 264 -9.12 -14.19 -0.92
CA CYS A 264 -9.82 -15.40 -1.33
C CYS A 264 -10.64 -15.22 -2.60
N HIS A 265 -11.00 -13.98 -2.96
CA HIS A 265 -11.92 -13.74 -4.09
C HIS A 265 -11.41 -12.72 -5.12
N GLU A 266 -10.42 -11.88 -4.80
CA GLU A 266 -9.96 -10.83 -5.72
C GLU A 266 -8.49 -10.93 -6.15
N PHE A 267 -7.58 -11.18 -5.20
CA PHE A 267 -6.14 -11.18 -5.47
C PHE A 267 -5.58 -12.57 -5.66
N CYS A 268 -4.60 -12.69 -6.56
CA CYS A 268 -3.92 -13.95 -6.89
C CYS A 268 -4.91 -15.10 -7.13
N GLN A 269 -5.84 -14.94 -8.06
CA GLN A 269 -6.84 -15.95 -8.41
C GLN A 269 -6.23 -17.12 -9.20
N SER A 270 -6.92 -18.26 -9.27
CA SER A 270 -6.35 -19.51 -9.81
C SER A 270 -6.01 -19.42 -11.29
N ASP A 271 -6.70 -18.52 -11.99
CA ASP A 271 -6.52 -18.27 -13.41
C ASP A 271 -5.54 -17.11 -13.69
N ASP A 272 -5.01 -16.48 -12.63
CA ASP A 272 -4.11 -15.34 -12.77
C ASP A 272 -2.71 -15.79 -13.21
N PRO A 273 -2.11 -15.14 -14.21
CA PRO A 273 -0.72 -15.41 -14.56
C PRO A 273 0.23 -14.94 -13.44
N PRO A 274 1.42 -15.55 -13.29
CA PRO A 274 2.37 -15.19 -12.23
C PRO A 274 2.79 -13.71 -12.20
N ILE A 275 2.65 -12.98 -13.31
CA ILE A 275 2.91 -11.53 -13.36
C ILE A 275 1.96 -10.72 -12.46
N ILE A 276 0.71 -11.18 -12.27
CA ILE A 276 -0.25 -10.51 -11.39
C ILE A 276 0.26 -10.50 -9.94
N LEU A 277 0.92 -11.58 -9.52
CA LEU A 277 1.55 -11.63 -8.20
C LEU A 277 2.65 -10.55 -8.05
N GLN A 278 3.37 -10.21 -9.12
CA GLN A 278 4.39 -9.16 -9.07
C GLN A 278 3.80 -7.77 -8.85
N GLU A 279 2.62 -7.52 -9.41
CA GLU A 279 1.89 -6.26 -9.26
C GLU A 279 1.23 -6.17 -7.88
N GLN A 280 0.74 -7.30 -7.35
CA GLN A 280 0.00 -7.38 -6.08
C GLN A 280 0.87 -7.69 -4.85
N LYS A 281 2.20 -7.81 -4.99
CA LYS A 281 3.06 -8.34 -3.92
C LYS A 281 3.06 -7.49 -2.64
N THR A 282 2.99 -6.17 -2.75
CA THR A 282 2.97 -5.25 -1.60
C THR A 282 1.64 -5.35 -0.86
N VAL A 283 0.54 -5.21 -1.58
CA VAL A 283 -0.82 -5.30 -0.99
C VAL A 283 -1.07 -6.67 -0.37
N LEU A 284 -0.65 -7.77 -1.02
CA LEU A 284 -0.76 -9.11 -0.45
C LEU A 284 0.06 -9.27 0.82
N ALA A 285 1.27 -8.69 0.87
CA ALA A 285 2.10 -8.75 2.07
C ALA A 285 1.45 -8.01 3.23
N SER A 286 0.90 -6.82 2.99
CA SER A 286 0.16 -6.06 4.00
C SER A 286 -1.08 -6.81 4.48
N VAL A 287 -1.90 -7.33 3.55
CA VAL A 287 -3.13 -8.06 3.91
C VAL A 287 -2.83 -9.32 4.73
N PHE A 288 -1.86 -10.14 4.31
CA PHE A 288 -1.51 -11.35 5.08
C PHE A 288 -0.85 -11.03 6.42
N SER A 289 -0.05 -9.96 6.51
CA SER A 289 0.51 -9.49 7.78
C SER A 289 -0.60 -9.17 8.78
N VAL A 290 -1.62 -8.44 8.34
CA VAL A 290 -2.75 -8.06 9.20
C VAL A 290 -3.60 -9.27 9.58
N LEU A 291 -3.94 -10.15 8.62
CA LEU A 291 -4.66 -11.38 8.91
C LEU A 291 -3.91 -12.29 9.89
N SER A 292 -2.59 -12.43 9.72
CA SER A 292 -1.74 -13.22 10.64
C SER A 292 -1.74 -12.62 12.04
N ALA A 293 -1.59 -11.29 12.17
CA ALA A 293 -1.62 -10.60 13.46
C ALA A 293 -2.98 -10.73 14.17
N ILE A 294 -4.08 -10.57 13.43
CA ILE A 294 -5.44 -10.78 13.95
C ILE A 294 -5.59 -12.23 14.41
N TYR A 295 -5.20 -13.20 13.58
CA TYR A 295 -5.30 -14.63 13.89
C TYR A 295 -4.53 -15.00 15.16
N ALA A 296 -3.29 -14.50 15.31
CA ALA A 296 -2.45 -14.74 16.49
C ALA A 296 -3.04 -14.11 17.77
N SER A 297 -3.75 -12.98 17.64
CA SER A 297 -4.31 -12.24 18.77
C SER A 297 -5.66 -12.80 19.24
N GLN A 298 -6.33 -13.63 18.44
CA GLN A 298 -7.69 -14.12 18.71
C GLN A 298 -7.77 -15.45 19.47
N ALA A 299 -6.71 -15.83 20.20
CA ALA A 299 -6.66 -17.08 20.98
C ALA A 299 -7.79 -17.25 22.03
N GLU A 300 -8.59 -16.21 22.33
CA GLU A 300 -9.67 -16.24 23.33
C GLU A 300 -11.09 -15.97 22.79
N GLN A 301 -11.27 -15.70 21.50
CA GLN A 301 -12.60 -15.36 20.93
C GLN A 301 -13.05 -16.38 19.87
N GLU A 302 -14.05 -17.20 20.22
CA GLU A 302 -14.71 -18.24 19.40
C GLU A 302 -15.37 -17.75 18.07
N TYR A 303 -15.13 -16.51 17.64
CA TYR A 303 -15.92 -15.84 16.59
C TYR A 303 -15.49 -16.19 15.16
N LEU A 304 -14.24 -16.62 14.92
CA LEU A 304 -13.79 -17.13 13.63
C LEU A 304 -13.79 -18.66 13.64
N LYS A 305 -14.97 -19.26 13.51
CA LYS A 305 -15.05 -20.71 13.27
C LYS A 305 -14.29 -21.04 11.98
N ILE A 306 -13.21 -21.81 12.12
CA ILE A 306 -12.63 -22.93 11.33
C ILE A 306 -13.13 -23.16 9.87
N GLU A 307 -14.38 -22.82 9.51
CA GLU A 307 -14.91 -22.89 8.15
C GLU A 307 -14.23 -21.92 7.17
N LYS A 308 -13.59 -20.84 7.65
CA LYS A 308 -12.90 -19.86 6.79
C LYS A 308 -11.42 -20.16 6.58
N ASP A 309 -10.83 -21.13 7.27
CA ASP A 309 -9.39 -21.40 7.17
C ASP A 309 -9.03 -22.07 5.84
N LEU A 310 -9.92 -22.89 5.28
CA LEU A 310 -9.64 -23.67 4.08
C LEU A 310 -9.43 -22.81 2.80
N PRO A 311 -10.30 -21.83 2.49
CA PRO A 311 -10.03 -20.91 1.38
C PRO A 311 -8.76 -20.08 1.58
N LEU A 312 -8.44 -19.73 2.83
CA LEU A 312 -7.27 -18.93 3.15
C LEU A 312 -5.97 -19.73 2.99
N ILE A 313 -5.95 -20.99 3.43
CA ILE A 313 -4.86 -21.93 3.18
C ILE A 313 -4.61 -22.05 1.68
N ASP A 314 -5.67 -22.15 0.88
CA ASP A 314 -5.54 -22.25 -0.57
C ASP A 314 -4.93 -20.98 -1.18
N SER A 315 -5.38 -19.80 -0.78
CA SER A 315 -4.81 -18.52 -1.21
C SER A 315 -3.33 -18.40 -0.84
N LEU A 316 -2.94 -18.76 0.40
CA LEU A 316 -1.54 -18.73 0.85
C LEU A 316 -0.66 -19.69 0.04
N ILE A 317 -1.10 -20.94 -0.15
CA ILE A 317 -0.37 -21.93 -0.95
C ILE A 317 -0.25 -21.48 -2.41
N ARG A 318 -1.30 -20.88 -2.97
CA ARG A 318 -1.29 -20.38 -4.34
C ARG A 318 -0.30 -19.24 -4.55
N VAL A 319 -0.20 -18.32 -3.59
CA VAL A 319 0.86 -17.30 -3.58
C VAL A 319 2.23 -17.97 -3.57
N LEU A 320 2.45 -18.97 -2.70
CA LEU A 320 3.71 -19.70 -2.65
C LEU A 320 4.07 -20.38 -3.99
N GLN A 321 3.10 -21.03 -4.63
CA GLN A 321 3.26 -21.67 -5.94
C GLN A 321 3.63 -20.65 -7.04
N ASN A 322 2.93 -19.52 -7.09
CA ASN A 322 3.17 -18.48 -8.08
C ASN A 322 4.55 -17.81 -7.90
N MET A 323 5.07 -17.71 -6.68
CA MET A 323 6.44 -17.22 -6.46
C MET A 323 7.50 -18.15 -7.05
N GLU A 324 7.33 -19.48 -6.95
CA GLU A 324 8.25 -20.44 -7.57
C GLU A 324 8.27 -20.29 -9.10
N HIS A 325 7.11 -19.98 -9.69
CA HIS A 325 7.02 -19.70 -11.13
C HIS A 325 7.68 -18.38 -11.51
N CYS A 326 7.58 -17.34 -10.67
CA CYS A 326 8.28 -16.07 -10.86
C CYS A 326 9.81 -16.23 -10.78
N GLN A 327 10.31 -17.12 -9.92
CA GLN A 327 11.74 -17.39 -9.76
C GLN A 327 12.31 -18.23 -10.91
N LYS A 328 11.49 -19.09 -11.52
CA LYS A 328 11.84 -19.90 -12.70
C LYS A 328 11.68 -19.07 -13.99
N LYS A 329 12.58 -18.12 -14.27
CA LYS A 329 12.63 -17.46 -15.59
C LYS A 329 12.87 -18.50 -16.71
N PRO A 330 12.24 -18.38 -17.88
CA PRO A 330 12.55 -19.24 -19.03
C PRO A 330 13.98 -18.91 -19.51
N GLU A 331 14.83 -19.92 -19.64
CA GLU A 331 16.23 -19.82 -20.09
C GLU A 331 16.41 -19.32 -21.55
N ASN A 332 15.37 -18.76 -22.19
CA ASN A 332 15.38 -18.34 -23.58
C ASN A 332 14.95 -16.87 -23.74
N SER A 333 15.76 -15.93 -23.27
CA SER A 333 15.75 -14.57 -23.83
C SER A 333 17.19 -14.09 -23.98
N ALA A 334 17.67 -14.14 -25.21
CA ALA A 334 19.00 -13.70 -25.61
C ALA A 334 19.24 -12.23 -25.22
N GLU A 335 20.45 -12.00 -24.73
CA GLU A 335 21.20 -10.75 -24.57
C GLU A 335 20.53 -9.46 -25.10
N SER A 336 20.22 -8.54 -24.18
CA SER A 336 20.30 -7.11 -24.47
C SER A 336 20.82 -6.36 -23.25
N ASN A 337 22.07 -5.93 -23.32
CA ASN A 337 22.74 -5.12 -22.30
C ASN A 337 22.00 -3.78 -22.10
N THR A 338 21.31 -3.65 -20.98
CA THR A 338 20.89 -2.38 -20.39
C THR A 338 21.08 -2.50 -18.88
N GLU A 339 22.34 -2.59 -18.47
CA GLU A 339 22.74 -2.61 -17.07
C GLU A 339 22.89 -1.16 -16.60
N GLU A 340 21.91 -0.67 -15.84
CA GLU A 340 22.12 0.15 -14.62
C GLU A 340 20.77 0.55 -14.00
N THR A 341 19.73 0.86 -14.78
CA THR A 341 18.39 1.19 -14.24
C THR A 341 17.54 -0.05 -13.92
N LYS A 342 17.68 -1.15 -14.67
CA LYS A 342 16.95 -2.41 -14.41
C LYS A 342 17.46 -3.18 -13.18
N LYS A 343 18.63 -2.84 -12.65
CA LYS A 343 19.28 -3.61 -11.60
C LYS A 343 18.72 -3.28 -10.21
N SER A 344 18.30 -2.03 -9.97
CA SER A 344 17.65 -1.60 -8.73
C SER A 344 16.24 -2.16 -8.59
N ASP A 345 15.43 -2.07 -9.64
CA ASP A 345 14.03 -2.52 -9.62
C ASP A 345 13.95 -4.05 -9.46
N LEU A 346 14.82 -4.80 -10.14
CA LEU A 346 14.89 -6.26 -9.98
C LEU A 346 15.31 -6.68 -8.55
N THR A 347 16.17 -5.92 -7.87
CA THR A 347 16.57 -6.23 -6.49
C THR A 347 15.49 -5.86 -5.47
N GLN A 348 14.73 -4.80 -5.74
CA GLN A 348 13.62 -4.37 -4.89
C GLN A 348 12.40 -5.30 -5.06
N ASP A 349 12.12 -5.73 -6.28
CA ASP A 349 11.07 -6.71 -6.58
C ASP A 349 11.33 -8.04 -5.87
N ASP A 350 12.57 -8.54 -5.92
CA ASP A 350 12.98 -9.77 -5.24
C ASP A 350 12.87 -9.63 -3.71
N PHE A 351 13.14 -8.43 -3.18
CA PHE A 351 12.98 -8.12 -1.76
C PHE A 351 11.51 -8.18 -1.31
N HIS A 352 10.59 -7.55 -2.02
CA HIS A 352 9.17 -7.57 -1.67
C HIS A 352 8.54 -8.97 -1.82
N LEU A 353 8.95 -9.75 -2.82
CA LEU A 353 8.54 -11.15 -2.94
C LEU A 353 9.04 -12.01 -1.79
N LYS A 354 10.27 -11.74 -1.32
CA LYS A 354 10.81 -12.43 -0.14
C LYS A 354 10.01 -12.07 1.12
N ILE A 355 9.66 -10.80 1.33
CA ILE A 355 8.78 -10.40 2.43
C ILE A 355 7.45 -11.15 2.36
N LEU A 356 6.80 -11.16 1.19
CA LEU A 356 5.54 -11.85 0.99
C LEU A 356 5.66 -13.36 1.27
N LYS A 357 6.77 -13.99 0.84
CA LYS A 357 7.07 -15.39 1.14
C LYS A 357 7.14 -15.64 2.64
N ASP A 358 7.93 -14.83 3.34
CA ASP A 358 8.19 -15.01 4.77
C ASP A 358 6.89 -14.86 5.58
N ILE A 359 6.08 -13.83 5.27
CA ILE A 359 4.75 -13.61 5.87
C ILE A 359 3.79 -14.76 5.55
N SER A 360 3.76 -15.22 4.30
CA SER A 360 2.87 -16.32 3.88
C SER A 360 3.21 -17.63 4.60
N CYS A 361 4.51 -17.92 4.75
CA CYS A 361 4.99 -19.09 5.48
C CYS A 361 4.66 -19.00 6.98
N GLU A 362 4.91 -17.84 7.60
CA GLU A 362 4.56 -17.63 9.01
C GLU A 362 3.06 -17.84 9.23
N PHE A 363 2.22 -17.20 8.42
CA PHE A 363 0.78 -17.28 8.58
C PHE A 363 0.26 -18.70 8.34
N LEU A 364 0.72 -19.36 7.28
CA LEU A 364 0.37 -20.75 7.01
C LEU A 364 0.78 -21.68 8.16
N SER A 365 1.94 -21.43 8.77
CA SER A 365 2.39 -22.19 9.94
C SER A 365 1.48 -21.99 11.16
N ASN A 366 0.98 -20.77 11.38
CA ASN A 366 0.05 -20.46 12.47
C ASN A 366 -1.29 -21.17 12.27
N ILE A 367 -1.79 -21.23 11.02
CA ILE A 367 -3.00 -21.96 10.69
C ILE A 367 -2.79 -23.47 10.90
N PHE A 368 -1.69 -24.04 10.38
CA PHE A 368 -1.40 -25.48 10.46
C PHE A 368 -1.31 -26.00 11.91
N GLN A 369 -0.84 -25.17 12.84
CA GLN A 369 -0.77 -25.54 14.27
C GLN A 369 -2.15 -25.76 14.91
N VAL A 370 -3.20 -25.13 14.40
CA VAL A 370 -4.54 -25.15 14.99
C VAL A 370 -5.51 -26.06 14.22
N LEU A 371 -5.11 -26.53 13.02
CA LEU A 371 -5.95 -27.40 12.19
C LEU A 371 -6.34 -28.70 12.91
N THR A 372 -7.63 -29.02 12.82
CA THR A 372 -8.19 -30.26 13.36
C THR A 372 -8.27 -31.35 12.29
N LYS A 373 -8.46 -32.60 12.72
CA LYS A 373 -8.66 -33.75 11.81
C LYS A 373 -9.89 -33.53 10.92
N GLU A 374 -10.95 -32.98 11.48
CA GLU A 374 -12.19 -32.67 10.79
C GLU A 374 -11.97 -31.63 9.68
N THR A 375 -11.24 -30.55 9.99
CA THR A 375 -10.91 -29.50 9.01
C THR A 375 -10.04 -30.05 7.88
N VAL A 376 -9.03 -30.87 8.20
CA VAL A 376 -8.16 -31.50 7.20
C VAL A 376 -8.95 -32.45 6.30
N ALA A 377 -9.82 -33.28 6.87
CA ALA A 377 -10.68 -34.18 6.10
C ALA A 377 -11.60 -33.41 5.14
N GLN A 378 -12.17 -32.28 5.61
CA GLN A 378 -12.99 -31.42 4.77
C GLN A 378 -12.17 -30.76 3.66
N GLY A 379 -10.98 -30.22 3.98
CA GLY A 379 -10.09 -29.60 2.99
C GLY A 379 -9.66 -30.54 1.88
N LEU A 380 -9.44 -31.83 2.19
CA LEU A 380 -9.16 -32.86 1.19
C LEU A 380 -10.38 -33.16 0.31
N LYS A 381 -11.57 -33.20 0.90
CA LYS A 381 -12.83 -33.45 0.17
C LYS A 381 -13.17 -32.30 -0.78
N GLU A 382 -12.92 -31.07 -0.36
CA GLU A 382 -13.18 -29.85 -1.15
C GLU A 382 -12.05 -29.52 -2.15
N GLY A 383 -10.93 -30.24 -2.11
CA GLY A 383 -9.78 -30.02 -2.99
C GLY A 383 -8.91 -28.81 -2.61
N GLN A 384 -9.16 -28.18 -1.46
CA GLN A 384 -8.31 -27.13 -0.90
C GLN A 384 -6.98 -27.70 -0.39
N LEU A 385 -6.97 -28.96 -0.01
CA LEU A 385 -5.75 -29.74 0.25
C LEU A 385 -5.60 -30.82 -0.81
N SER A 386 -4.39 -30.96 -1.33
CA SER A 386 -4.02 -31.99 -2.31
C SER A 386 -2.53 -32.32 -2.20
N LYS A 387 -2.08 -33.40 -2.84
CA LYS A 387 -0.64 -33.75 -2.86
C LYS A 387 0.22 -32.58 -3.29
N GLN A 388 -0.13 -31.92 -4.38
CA GLN A 388 0.66 -30.80 -4.92
C GLN A 388 0.66 -29.59 -3.97
N LYS A 389 -0.50 -29.26 -3.38
CA LYS A 389 -0.63 -28.13 -2.45
C LYS A 389 0.16 -28.38 -1.16
N CYS A 390 0.02 -29.57 -0.57
CA CYS A 390 0.77 -29.97 0.61
C CYS A 390 2.28 -30.04 0.34
N SER A 391 2.70 -30.55 -0.83
CA SER A 391 4.12 -30.55 -1.22
C SER A 391 4.70 -29.13 -1.27
N CYS A 392 4.01 -28.18 -1.91
CA CYS A 392 4.46 -26.79 -1.96
C CYS A 392 4.52 -26.15 -0.56
N ALA A 393 3.51 -26.40 0.29
CA ALA A 393 3.54 -25.96 1.67
C ALA A 393 4.75 -26.53 2.42
N PHE A 394 5.04 -27.83 2.28
CA PHE A 394 6.15 -28.48 2.98
C PHE A 394 7.50 -27.97 2.49
N GLU A 395 7.70 -27.78 1.19
CA GLU A 395 8.93 -27.21 0.61
C GLU A 395 9.27 -25.85 1.22
N ASN A 396 8.26 -25.02 1.44
CA ASN A 396 8.44 -23.67 1.93
C ASN A 396 8.48 -23.58 3.48
N LEU A 397 7.76 -24.46 4.19
CA LEU A 397 7.69 -24.45 5.65
C LEU A 397 8.82 -25.23 6.34
N LEU A 398 9.27 -26.35 5.77
CA LEU A 398 10.28 -27.23 6.39
C LEU A 398 11.55 -26.51 6.88
N PRO A 399 12.13 -25.54 6.15
CA PRO A 399 13.37 -24.90 6.57
C PRO A 399 13.26 -24.12 7.89
N PHE A 400 12.07 -23.64 8.25
CA PHE A 400 11.87 -22.73 9.38
C PHE A 400 10.82 -23.22 10.40
N TYR A 401 9.89 -24.08 9.99
CA TYR A 401 8.73 -24.54 10.76
C TYR A 401 8.59 -26.07 10.77
N SER A 402 9.71 -26.82 10.80
CA SER A 402 9.71 -28.30 10.79
C SER A 402 8.73 -28.95 11.77
N PRO A 403 8.66 -28.54 13.06
CA PRO A 403 7.74 -29.17 14.02
C PRO A 403 6.27 -29.06 13.61
N VAL A 404 5.87 -27.93 13.02
CA VAL A 404 4.49 -27.70 12.53
C VAL A 404 4.17 -28.65 11.37
N VAL A 405 5.12 -28.84 10.45
CA VAL A 405 4.98 -29.75 9.31
C VAL A 405 4.87 -31.21 9.79
N GLU A 406 5.69 -31.60 10.78
CA GLU A 406 5.65 -32.94 11.38
C GLU A 406 4.32 -33.21 12.08
N ASP A 407 3.79 -32.26 12.84
CA ASP A 407 2.51 -32.41 13.53
C ASP A 407 1.33 -32.44 12.54
N PHE A 408 1.35 -31.59 11.52
CA PHE A 408 0.36 -31.64 10.44
C PHE A 408 0.40 -32.98 9.68
N LEU A 409 1.60 -33.53 9.42
CA LEU A 409 1.76 -34.83 8.78
C LEU A 409 1.17 -35.97 9.64
N LYS A 410 1.30 -35.92 10.96
CA LYS A 410 0.64 -36.89 11.88
C LYS A 410 -0.87 -36.84 11.74
N ILE A 411 -1.46 -35.63 11.72
CA ILE A 411 -2.89 -35.43 11.49
C ILE A 411 -3.29 -36.02 10.13
N LEU A 412 -2.50 -35.75 9.09
CA LEU A 412 -2.78 -36.25 7.74
C LEU A 412 -2.70 -37.77 7.66
N HIS A 413 -1.79 -38.42 8.39
CA HIS A 413 -1.69 -39.88 8.45
C HIS A 413 -2.95 -40.52 9.09
N GLU A 414 -3.65 -39.80 9.94
CA GLU A 414 -4.93 -40.26 10.50
C GLU A 414 -6.10 -40.11 9.51
N VAL A 415 -6.07 -39.08 8.67
CA VAL A 415 -7.14 -38.73 7.72
C VAL A 415 -6.98 -39.45 6.37
N ASP A 416 -5.79 -39.41 5.78
CA ASP A 416 -5.43 -40.06 4.51
C ASP A 416 -3.98 -40.58 4.53
N LYS A 417 -3.84 -41.87 4.88
CA LYS A 417 -2.56 -42.57 4.92
C LYS A 417 -1.84 -42.60 3.58
N THR A 418 -2.57 -42.65 2.47
CA THR A 418 -1.98 -42.73 1.14
C THR A 418 -1.34 -41.40 0.78
N LEU A 419 -2.02 -40.29 1.05
CA LEU A 419 -1.47 -38.97 0.84
C LEU A 419 -0.26 -38.69 1.76
N ALA A 420 -0.36 -39.04 3.04
CA ALA A 420 0.74 -38.87 3.99
C ALA A 420 2.01 -39.64 3.56
N GLY A 421 1.87 -40.93 3.20
CA GLY A 421 3.01 -41.73 2.73
C GLY A 421 3.65 -41.18 1.44
N ASN A 422 2.84 -40.64 0.52
CA ASN A 422 3.33 -39.97 -0.67
C ASN A 422 4.18 -38.72 -0.35
N LEU A 423 3.81 -37.96 0.67
CA LEU A 423 4.55 -36.79 1.11
C LEU A 423 5.85 -37.19 1.82
N GLU A 424 5.83 -38.23 2.67
CA GLU A 424 7.05 -38.78 3.30
C GLU A 424 8.08 -39.30 2.29
N GLU A 425 7.62 -39.86 1.18
CA GLU A 425 8.51 -40.24 0.07
C GLU A 425 9.14 -39.02 -0.60
N SER A 426 8.41 -37.92 -0.71
CA SER A 426 8.85 -36.67 -1.33
C SER A 426 9.79 -35.87 -0.42
N PHE A 427 9.64 -36.01 0.91
CA PHE A 427 10.44 -35.32 1.93
C PHE A 427 11.06 -36.32 2.91
N PRO A 428 12.21 -36.95 2.57
CA PRO A 428 12.84 -37.98 3.40
C PRO A 428 13.24 -37.50 4.80
N SER A 429 13.41 -36.19 5.01
CA SER A 429 13.67 -35.59 6.31
C SER A 429 12.53 -35.77 7.31
N LEU A 430 11.30 -35.99 6.83
CA LEU A 430 10.10 -36.23 7.64
C LEU A 430 9.89 -37.70 8.00
N LYS A 431 10.68 -38.63 7.43
CA LYS A 431 10.62 -40.03 7.83
C LYS A 431 11.15 -40.13 9.25
N VAL A 432 10.24 -40.37 10.19
CA VAL A 432 10.58 -40.66 11.57
C VAL A 432 11.63 -41.77 11.59
N GLN A 433 12.80 -41.49 12.20
CA GLN A 433 13.71 -42.54 12.62
C GLN A 433 12.96 -43.37 13.68
N THR A 434 12.36 -44.47 13.25
CA THR A 434 11.76 -45.48 14.13
C THR A 434 12.77 -46.06 15.10
#